data_AF-A0A4R9VK66-F1
#
_entry.id   AF-A0A4R9VK66-F1
#
_cell.length_a   1.000
_cell.length_b   1.000
_cell.length_c   1.000
_cell.angle_alpha   90.00
_cell.angle_beta   90.00
_cell.angle_gamma   90.00
#
_symmetry.space_group_name_H-M   'P 1'
#
loop_
_entity.id
_entity.type
_entity.pdbx_description
1 polymer ?
#
loop_
_entity_poly.entity_id
_entity_poly.type
_entity_poly.pdbx_seq_one_letter_code
_entity_poly.pdbx_strand_id
1 'polypeptide(L)' 'MSDPTAAGPLKIAEVIAHPLSQTLPRPTVTSWGVYEKVSLVLVEVRTTDGIVGVGETLARFSPKAYVELIESSLRPRL' A
#
# COMPACT_ATOMS: atom_id res chain seq x y z
N MET A 1 -31.19 -3.71 3.40
CA MET A 1 -29.75 -3.37 3.35
C MET A 1 -29.15 -3.92 4.63
N SER A 2 -28.44 -5.04 4.57
CA SER A 2 -27.81 -5.66 5.73
C SER A 2 -26.66 -4.78 6.21
N ASP A 3 -26.61 -4.52 7.52
CA ASP A 3 -25.51 -3.79 8.15
C ASP A 3 -24.19 -4.55 7.92
N PRO A 4 -23.21 -3.98 7.18
CA PRO A 4 -21.93 -4.64 6.95
C PRO A 4 -21.12 -4.85 8.24
N THR A 5 -21.50 -4.18 9.32
CA THR A 5 -20.88 -4.29 10.65
C THR A 5 -21.36 -5.50 11.44
N ALA A 6 -22.40 -6.21 10.98
CA ALA A 6 -22.95 -7.40 11.65
C ALA A 6 -22.11 -8.67 11.43
N ALA A 7 -21.19 -8.67 10.47
CA ALA A 7 -20.21 -9.74 10.30
C ALA A 7 -19.14 -9.61 11.39
N GLY A 8 -18.75 -10.73 12.01
CA GLY A 8 -17.69 -10.77 13.01
C GLY A 8 -16.35 -10.20 12.51
N PRO A 9 -15.33 -10.09 13.38
CA PRO A 9 -14.05 -9.50 13.01
C PRO A 9 -13.41 -10.25 11.83
N LEU A 10 -13.04 -9.50 10.79
CA LEU A 10 -12.33 -10.04 9.64
C LEU A 10 -10.92 -10.48 10.06
N LYS A 11 -10.50 -11.66 9.59
CA LYS A 11 -9.16 -12.17 9.81
C LYS A 11 -8.30 -11.96 8.57
N ILE A 12 -7.17 -11.29 8.74
CA ILE A 12 -6.17 -11.11 7.67
C ILE A 12 -5.50 -12.46 7.41
N ALA A 13 -5.48 -12.86 6.15
CA ALA A 13 -4.82 -14.05 5.65
C ALA A 13 -3.46 -13.71 5.02
N GLU A 14 -3.39 -12.59 4.30
CA GLU A 14 -2.20 -12.19 3.57
C GLU A 14 -2.11 -10.67 3.44
N VAL A 15 -0.87 -10.16 3.47
CA VAL A 15 -0.53 -8.77 3.16
C VAL A 15 0.57 -8.79 2.12
N ILE A 16 0.31 -8.16 0.97
CA ILE A 16 1.24 -8.11 -0.17
C ILE A 16 1.53 -6.64 -0.48
N ALA A 17 2.82 -6.28 -0.54
CA ALA A 17 3.24 -4.92 -0.82
C ALA A 17 3.88 -4.84 -2.21
N HIS A 18 3.32 -3.99 -3.08
CA HIS A 18 3.74 -3.82 -4.46
C HIS A 18 4.42 -2.46 -4.63
N PRO A 19 5.74 -2.40 -4.82
CA PRO A 19 6.42 -1.16 -5.13
C PRO A 19 6.11 -0.77 -6.58
N LEU A 20 5.56 0.42 -6.78
CA LEU A 20 5.22 0.95 -8.09
C LEU A 20 5.98 2.26 -8.33
N SER A 21 6.52 2.39 -9.53
CA SER A 21 7.16 3.62 -9.99
C SER A 21 6.70 3.95 -11.40
N GLN A 22 6.30 5.19 -11.60
CA GLN A 22 5.80 5.69 -12.88
C GLN A 22 6.50 6.99 -13.23
N THR A 23 6.95 7.11 -14.49
CA THR A 23 7.39 8.41 -15.03
C THR A 23 6.18 9.27 -15.30
N LEU A 24 6.18 10.49 -14.73
CA LEU A 24 5.10 11.44 -14.88
C LEU A 24 5.14 12.07 -16.27
N PRO A 25 3.98 12.30 -16.93
CA PRO A 25 3.92 13.04 -18.19
C PRO A 25 4.47 14.46 -18.08
N ARG A 26 4.37 15.04 -16.87
CA ARG A 26 4.92 16.35 -16.52
C ARG A 26 5.57 16.26 -15.12
N PRO A 27 6.81 16.74 -14.94
CA PRO A 27 7.45 16.73 -13.64
C PRO A 27 6.70 17.53 -12.59
N THR A 28 6.74 17.06 -11.34
CA THR A 28 6.26 17.83 -10.19
C THR A 28 7.41 18.70 -9.68
N VAL A 29 7.21 20.01 -9.64
CA VAL A 29 8.21 20.97 -9.15
C VAL A 29 7.79 21.49 -7.78
N THR A 30 8.70 21.41 -6.82
CA THR A 30 8.54 21.92 -5.45
C THR A 30 9.79 22.69 -5.05
N SER A 31 9.77 23.39 -3.91
CA SER A 31 10.98 24.03 -3.36
C SER A 31 12.09 23.02 -3.00
N TRP A 32 11.74 21.75 -2.83
CA TRP A 32 12.66 20.65 -2.51
C TRP A 32 13.30 20.00 -3.74
N GLY A 33 12.78 20.29 -4.94
CA GLY A 33 13.32 19.74 -6.18
C GLY A 33 12.28 19.47 -7.26
N VAL A 34 12.77 18.91 -8.37
CA VAL A 34 12.00 18.48 -9.54
C VAL A 34 11.90 16.96 -9.52
N TYR A 35 10.68 16.43 -9.59
CA TYR A 35 10.40 15.00 -9.56
C TYR A 35 9.77 14.54 -10.87
N GLU A 36 10.52 13.79 -11.65
CA GLU A 36 10.07 13.22 -12.93
C GLU A 36 9.32 11.89 -12.76
N LYS A 37 9.50 11.23 -11.62
CA LYS A 37 8.86 9.97 -11.28
C LYS A 37 8.07 10.09 -9.99
N VAL A 38 6.94 9.40 -9.93
CA VAL A 38 6.23 9.12 -8.68
C VAL A 38 6.49 7.67 -8.31
N SER A 39 6.75 7.44 -7.03
CA SER A 39 6.91 6.11 -6.45
C SER A 39 5.98 5.96 -5.27
N LEU A 40 5.33 4.81 -5.18
CA LEU A 40 4.35 4.47 -4.16
C LEU A 40 4.41 2.97 -3.87
N VAL A 41 3.78 2.57 -2.77
CA VAL A 41 3.53 1.16 -2.50
C VAL A 41 2.03 0.95 -2.44
N LEU A 42 1.53 0.05 -3.28
CA LEU A 42 0.17 -0.47 -3.20
C LEU A 42 0.19 -1.67 -2.26
N VAL A 43 -0.71 -1.74 -1.30
CA VAL A 43 -0.80 -2.83 -0.33
C VAL A 43 -2.12 -3.55 -0.53
N GLU A 44 -2.05 -4.82 -0.86
CA GLU A 44 -3.19 -5.73 -0.93
C GLU A 44 -3.32 -6.48 0.40
N VAL A 45 -4.47 -6.40 1.04
CA VAL A 45 -4.81 -7.14 2.26
C VAL A 45 -5.94 -8.11 1.95
N ARG A 46 -5.64 -9.41 2.02
CA ARG A 46 -6.61 -10.48 1.78
C ARG A 46 -7.12 -11.01 3.11
N THR A 47 -8.42 -11.20 3.24
CA THR A 47 -9.03 -11.83 4.41
C THR A 47 -9.37 -13.30 4.15
N THR A 48 -9.59 -14.06 5.21
CA THR A 48 -10.05 -15.47 5.10
C THR A 48 -11.43 -15.60 4.46
N ASP A 49 -12.22 -14.53 4.49
CA ASP A 49 -13.59 -14.47 3.94
C ASP A 49 -13.61 -14.10 2.45
N GLY A 50 -12.44 -14.00 1.82
CA GLY A 50 -12.30 -13.67 0.39
C GLY A 50 -12.45 -12.18 0.07
N ILE A 51 -12.47 -11.31 1.08
CA ILE A 51 -12.47 -9.85 0.88
C ILE A 51 -11.04 -9.39 0.63
N VAL A 52 -10.86 -8.51 -0.35
CA VAL A 52 -9.58 -7.88 -0.65
C VAL A 52 -9.70 -6.38 -0.44
N GLY A 53 -8.92 -5.87 0.52
CA GLY A 53 -8.71 -4.44 0.73
C GLY A 53 -7.46 -3.98 -0.01
N VAL A 54 -7.51 -2.79 -0.62
CA VAL A 54 -6.34 -2.18 -1.24
C VAL A 54 -6.08 -0.83 -0.59
N GLY A 55 -4.87 -0.64 -0.08
CA GLY A 55 -4.36 0.62 0.46
C GLY A 55 -3.18 1.13 -0.36
N GLU A 56 -2.87 2.41 -0.21
CA GLU A 56 -1.69 3.01 -0.84
C GLU A 56 -0.93 3.90 0.13
N THR A 57 0.37 4.05 -0.13
CA THR A 57 1.20 5.05 0.54
C THR A 57 2.21 5.66 -0.42
N LEU A 58 2.46 6.96 -0.26
CA LEU A 58 3.49 7.66 -1.02
C LEU A 58 4.87 7.22 -0.53
N ALA A 59 5.61 6.52 -1.40
CA ALA A 59 6.95 6.04 -1.14
C ALA A 59 7.91 6.70 -2.13
N ARG A 60 7.96 8.04 -2.06
CA ARG A 60 8.66 8.91 -3.04
C ARG A 60 10.11 8.49 -3.25
N PHE A 61 10.76 8.02 -2.20
CA PHE A 61 12.13 7.54 -2.22
C PHE A 61 12.18 6.07 -1.78
N SER A 62 12.90 5.25 -2.55
CA SER A 62 13.14 3.84 -2.26
C SER A 62 11.86 3.05 -1.88
N PRO A 63 10.88 2.90 -2.79
CA PRO A 63 9.64 2.17 -2.50
C PRO A 63 9.87 0.72 -2.02
N LYS A 64 11.00 0.11 -2.42
CA LYS A 64 11.42 -1.21 -1.92
C LYS A 64 11.71 -1.24 -0.42
N ALA A 65 12.24 -0.15 0.16
CA ALA A 65 12.46 -0.09 1.61
C ALA A 65 11.14 -0.06 2.39
N TYR A 66 10.09 0.53 1.81
CA TYR A 66 8.75 0.52 2.41
C TYR A 66 8.14 -0.88 2.34
N VAL A 67 8.32 -1.60 1.23
CA VAL A 67 7.94 -3.01 1.11
C VAL A 67 8.61 -3.84 2.20
N GLU A 68 9.93 -3.72 2.36
CA GLU A 68 10.67 -4.43 3.40
C GLU A 68 10.14 -4.10 4.81
N LEU A 69 9.85 -2.83 5.10
CA LEU A 69 9.25 -2.42 6.37
C LEU A 69 7.88 -3.06 6.59
N ILE A 70 7.02 -3.06 5.56
CA ILE A 70 5.70 -3.66 5.63
C ILE A 70 5.80 -5.16 5.89
N GLU A 71 6.65 -5.86 5.15
CA GLU A 71 6.79 -7.32 5.23
C GLU A 71 7.46 -7.78 6.54
N SER A 72 8.54 -7.12 6.94
CA SER A 72 9.34 -7.53 8.11
C SER A 72 8.72 -7.10 9.44
N SER A 73 8.06 -5.94 9.49
CA SER A 73 7.72 -5.28 10.76
C SER A 73 6.22 -5.09 10.97
N LEU A 74 5.46 -4.80 9.91
CA LEU A 74 4.03 -4.53 10.03
C LEU A 74 3.21 -5.80 9.89
N ARG A 75 3.42 -6.57 8.81
CA ARG A 75 2.68 -7.81 8.52
C ARG A 75 2.64 -8.80 9.70
N PRO A 76 3.69 -9.03 10.49
CA PRO A 76 3.63 -9.96 11.62
C PRO A 76 2.73 -9.52 12.79
N ARG A 77 2.27 -8.25 12.78
CA ARG A 77 1.48 -7.63 13.85
C ARG A 77 0.05 -7.31 13.43
N LEU A 78 -0.31 -7.59 12.18
CA LEU A 78 -1.64 -7.41 11.58
C LEU A 78 -2.34 -8.77 11.50
#